data_AF-A0A3M5JSK2-F1
#
_entry.id   AF-A0A3M5JSK2-F1
#
_cell.length_a   1.000
_cell.length_b   1.000
_cell.length_c   1.000
_cell.angle_alpha   90.00
_cell.angle_beta   90.00
_cell.angle_gamma   90.00
#
_symmetry.space_group_name_H-M   'P 1'
#
loop_
_entity.id
_entity.type
_entity.pdbx_description
1 polymer ?
#
loop_
_entity_poly.entity_id
_entity_poly.type
_entity_poly.pdbx_seq_one_letter_code
_entity_poly.pdbx_strand_id
1 'polypeptide(L)'
;MPSHQTSDIRDVVTQLQRTIRVGDYVLDKLSGEVLGEYTTHPIPEVPYDYPTARNCNLPSKPAICLLTPCEQSPYKQTIGTTEIKVKRGPKPKTMLNPYAKHFKVANSENHPWLDDYVYGSCMTAGGVSNGTMSTSPSHVLKACMLPEVTTENIKASILLENLTPMSDRQARRVCQCARYAISGMSFFLERNPSIKGLLEFEVSFAESYPSLPRL
;
A
#
# COMPACT_ATOMS: atom_id res chain seq x y z
N MET A 1 -7.21 -50.69 -11.92
CA MET A 1 -7.92 -49.55 -11.31
C MET A 1 -7.00 -48.33 -11.43
N PRO A 2 -7.12 -47.51 -12.49
CA PRO A 2 -6.27 -46.35 -12.64
C PRO A 2 -6.74 -45.22 -11.72
N SER A 3 -5.79 -44.66 -10.98
CA SER A 3 -5.95 -43.53 -10.07
C SER A 3 -6.29 -42.25 -10.85
N HIS A 4 -7.47 -41.68 -10.62
CA HIS A 4 -7.80 -40.34 -11.09
C HIS A 4 -6.98 -39.32 -10.29
N GLN A 5 -5.90 -38.83 -10.88
CA GLN A 5 -5.20 -37.63 -10.44
C GLN A 5 -6.10 -36.43 -10.79
N THR A 6 -6.74 -35.82 -9.80
CA THR A 6 -7.47 -34.57 -9.98
C THR A 6 -6.47 -33.43 -10.08
N SER A 7 -6.15 -33.02 -11.30
CA SER A 7 -5.48 -31.75 -11.57
C SER A 7 -6.36 -30.59 -11.09
N ASP A 8 -5.76 -29.59 -10.44
CA ASP A 8 -6.48 -28.38 -10.01
C ASP A 8 -7.02 -27.66 -11.26
N ILE A 9 -8.34 -27.51 -11.34
CA ILE A 9 -9.02 -26.95 -12.51
C ILE A 9 -8.58 -25.51 -12.80
N ARG A 10 -8.04 -24.81 -11.79
CA ARG A 10 -7.52 -23.44 -11.92
C ARG A 10 -6.31 -23.35 -12.85
N ASP A 11 -5.49 -24.41 -12.93
CA ASP A 11 -4.34 -24.46 -13.83
C ASP A 11 -4.76 -24.65 -15.30
N VAL A 12 -5.88 -25.35 -15.53
CA VAL A 12 -6.48 -25.54 -16.86
C VAL A 12 -7.21 -24.28 -17.33
N VAL A 13 -7.91 -23.60 -16.42
CA VAL A 13 -8.68 -22.38 -16.70
C VAL A 13 -7.76 -21.18 -17.00
N THR A 14 -6.61 -21.08 -16.32
CA THR A 14 -5.67 -19.96 -16.50
C THR A 14 -4.87 -20.03 -17.81
N GLN A 15 -4.57 -21.23 -18.32
CA GLN A 15 -3.72 -21.38 -19.51
C GLN A 15 -4.43 -21.19 -20.86
N LEU A 16 -5.77 -21.31 -20.92
CA LEU A 16 -6.38 -21.65 -22.20
C LEU A 16 -7.35 -20.63 -22.81
N GLN A 17 -7.89 -19.60 -22.12
CA GLN A 17 -8.97 -18.73 -22.67
C GLN A 17 -10.13 -19.52 -23.35
N ARG A 18 -10.21 -20.83 -23.08
CA ARG A 18 -10.91 -21.85 -23.87
C ARG A 18 -12.24 -22.23 -23.25
N THR A 19 -12.60 -21.65 -22.12
CA THR A 19 -13.87 -21.90 -21.47
C THR A 19 -14.86 -20.76 -21.75
N ILE A 20 -16.14 -21.10 -21.83
CA ILE A 20 -17.25 -20.16 -21.93
C ILE A 20 -18.26 -20.46 -20.82
N ARG A 21 -18.85 -19.40 -20.26
CA ARG A 21 -19.94 -19.53 -19.29
C ARG A 21 -21.28 -19.45 -20.01
N VAL A 22 -22.14 -20.42 -19.77
CA VAL A 22 -23.53 -20.44 -20.26
C VAL A 22 -24.43 -20.75 -19.07
N GLY A 23 -25.15 -19.73 -18.59
CA GLY A 23 -25.92 -19.83 -17.35
C GLY A 23 -25.03 -20.13 -16.14
N ASP A 24 -25.32 -21.23 -15.44
CA ASP A 24 -24.56 -21.69 -14.28
C ASP A 24 -23.50 -22.75 -14.64
N TYR A 25 -23.35 -23.10 -15.92
CA TYR A 25 -22.37 -24.08 -16.37
C TYR A 25 -21.14 -23.42 -17.00
N VAL A 26 -19.99 -24.07 -16.82
CA VAL A 26 -18.72 -23.75 -17.49
C VAL A 26 -18.43 -24.84 -18.50
N LEU A 27 -18.24 -24.46 -19.75
CA LEU A 27 -18.04 -25.36 -20.88
C LEU A 27 -16.65 -25.13 -21.50
N ASP A 28 -16.03 -26.16 -22.05
CA ASP A 28 -14.92 -26.00 -23.02
C ASP A 28 -15.50 -25.60 -24.39
N LYS A 29 -14.99 -24.50 -24.97
CA LYS A 29 -15.41 -23.96 -26.27
C LYS A 29 -15.16 -24.90 -27.45
N LEU A 30 -14.14 -25.77 -27.35
CA LEU A 30 -13.73 -26.64 -28.46
C LEU A 30 -14.37 -28.02 -28.40
N SER A 31 -14.46 -28.63 -27.21
CA SER A 31 -15.07 -29.97 -27.06
C SER A 31 -16.57 -29.89 -26.77
N GLY A 32 -17.07 -28.77 -26.23
CA GLY A 32 -18.44 -28.66 -25.74
C GLY A 32 -18.70 -29.41 -24.44
N GLU A 33 -17.66 -29.97 -23.81
CA GLU A 33 -17.79 -30.71 -22.56
C GLU A 33 -18.05 -29.76 -21.38
N VAL A 34 -18.90 -30.18 -20.45
CA VAL A 34 -19.21 -29.45 -19.23
C VAL A 34 -18.09 -29.70 -18.21
N LEU A 35 -17.40 -28.62 -17.83
CA LEU A 35 -16.29 -28.65 -16.89
C LEU A 35 -16.74 -28.42 -15.45
N GLY A 36 -17.87 -27.74 -15.24
CA GLY A 36 -18.40 -27.48 -13.91
C GLY A 36 -19.73 -26.73 -13.92
N GLU A 37 -20.34 -26.69 -12.73
CA GLU A 37 -21.61 -26.02 -12.45
C GLU A 37 -21.45 -25.16 -11.18
N TYR A 38 -21.98 -23.95 -11.20
CA TYR A 38 -22.07 -23.08 -10.05
C TYR A 38 -23.34 -23.38 -9.27
N THR A 39 -23.21 -23.94 -8.07
CA THR A 39 -24.33 -24.08 -7.14
C THR A 39 -24.37 -22.88 -6.20
N THR A 40 -25.55 -22.28 -6.05
CA THR A 40 -25.81 -21.30 -4.99
C THR A 40 -26.43 -22.01 -3.81
N HIS A 41 -25.81 -21.88 -2.63
CA HIS A 41 -26.38 -22.37 -1.39
C HIS A 41 -26.83 -21.17 -0.56
N PRO A 42 -28.07 -21.17 -0.02
CA PRO A 42 -28.49 -20.15 0.91
C PRO A 42 -27.58 -20.22 2.14
N ILE A 43 -26.96 -19.09 2.48
CA ILE A 43 -26.16 -18.98 3.70
C ILE A 43 -27.14 -19.11 4.88
N PRO A 44 -26.95 -20.06 5.81
CA PRO A 44 -27.80 -20.14 6.99
C PRO A 44 -27.61 -18.87 7.83
N GLU A 45 -28.71 -18.23 8.20
CA GLU A 45 -28.72 -17.13 9.17
C GLU A 45 -28.40 -17.72 10.55
N VAL A 46 -27.12 -17.85 10.87
CA VAL A 46 -26.68 -18.16 12.24
C VAL A 46 -26.68 -16.84 13.02
N PRO A 47 -27.49 -16.69 14.09
CA PRO A 47 -27.44 -15.51 14.94
C PRO A 47 -26.03 -15.42 15.56
N TYR A 48 -25.23 -14.49 15.06
CA TYR A 48 -23.90 -14.24 15.59
C TYR A 48 -24.04 -13.32 16.81
N ASP A 49 -23.80 -13.88 18.00
CA ASP A 49 -23.86 -13.15 19.27
C ASP A 49 -22.59 -12.29 19.43
N TYR A 50 -22.61 -11.09 18.84
CA TYR A 50 -21.52 -10.14 19.01
C TYR A 50 -21.57 -9.58 20.44
N PRO A 51 -20.48 -9.65 21.22
CA PRO A 51 -20.45 -9.00 22.53
C PRO A 51 -20.62 -7.49 22.33
N THR A 52 -21.71 -6.95 22.88
CA THR A 52 -22.02 -5.51 22.84
C THR A 52 -20.88 -4.74 23.50
N ALA A 53 -20.38 -3.70 22.83
CA ALA A 53 -19.32 -2.85 23.36
C ALA A 53 -19.73 -2.32 24.75
N ARG A 54 -18.95 -2.67 25.78
CA ARG A 54 -19.09 -2.08 27.12
C ARG A 54 -18.77 -0.59 26.98
N ASN A 55 -19.67 0.26 27.48
CA ASN A 55 -19.52 1.72 27.54
C ASN A 55 -18.14 2.11 28.09
N CYS A 56 -17.20 2.40 27.20
CA CYS A 56 -15.96 3.05 27.55
C CYS A 56 -16.30 4.53 27.79
N ASN A 57 -16.24 4.96 29.06
CA ASN A 57 -16.24 6.37 29.41
C ASN A 57 -15.02 7.04 28.74
N LEU A 58 -15.21 7.63 27.57
CA LEU A 58 -14.21 8.46 26.92
C LEU A 58 -13.97 9.70 27.80
N PRO A 59 -12.73 10.00 28.22
CA PRO A 59 -12.44 11.30 28.81
C PRO A 59 -12.62 12.41 27.76
N SER A 60 -13.24 13.50 28.24
CA SER A 60 -13.55 14.73 27.51
C SER A 60 -12.37 15.26 26.68
N LYS A 61 -12.68 15.65 25.43
CA LYS A 61 -11.85 16.42 24.50
C LYS A 61 -10.95 17.46 25.20
N PRO A 62 -9.68 17.62 24.80
CA PRO A 62 -9.03 18.92 24.85
C PRO A 62 -9.21 19.64 23.51
N ALA A 63 -9.67 20.89 23.61
CA ALA A 63 -9.87 21.81 22.51
C ALA A 63 -8.56 22.03 21.73
N ILE A 64 -8.64 21.91 20.40
CA ILE A 64 -7.58 22.36 19.50
C ILE A 64 -7.62 23.89 19.51
N CYS A 65 -6.64 24.49 20.18
CA CYS A 65 -6.44 25.94 20.22
C CYS A 65 -5.70 26.35 18.93
N LEU A 66 -6.31 27.23 18.14
CA LEU A 66 -5.74 27.79 16.92
C LEU A 66 -5.13 29.19 17.18
N LEU A 67 -3.87 29.35 16.74
CA LEU A 67 -3.12 30.57 16.39
C LEU A 67 -2.55 31.41 17.55
N THR A 68 -1.26 31.79 17.56
CA THR A 68 -0.64 32.84 16.70
C THR A 68 0.92 32.85 16.79
N PRO A 69 1.65 33.63 15.94
CA PRO A 69 3.08 33.44 15.60
C PRO A 69 4.10 34.38 16.28
N CYS A 70 5.40 34.13 16.00
CA CYS A 70 6.64 34.88 16.34
C CYS A 70 7.18 34.63 17.76
N GLU A 71 8.49 34.49 18.04
CA GLU A 71 9.64 35.31 17.63
C GLU A 71 10.97 34.51 17.53
N GLN A 72 12.04 35.21 17.15
CA GLN A 72 13.34 34.77 16.66
C GLN A 72 14.32 34.22 17.72
N SER A 73 15.14 33.23 17.32
CA SER A 73 16.60 32.96 17.56
C SER A 73 17.36 33.80 18.62
N PRO A 74 18.41 33.30 19.35
CA PRO A 74 19.48 32.37 18.92
C PRO A 74 19.86 31.30 19.98
N TYR A 75 20.61 30.24 19.67
CA TYR A 75 22.06 30.15 19.97
C TYR A 75 22.67 28.91 19.29
N LYS A 76 23.81 29.14 18.63
CA LYS A 76 24.80 28.13 18.21
C LYS A 76 25.37 27.43 19.44
N GLN A 77 25.48 26.10 19.39
CA GLN A 77 26.60 25.38 20.00
C GLN A 77 27.12 24.29 19.05
N THR A 78 28.36 24.51 18.65
CA THR A 78 29.24 23.66 17.85
C THR A 78 29.74 22.50 18.69
N ILE A 79 29.50 21.26 18.25
CA ILE A 79 30.27 20.10 18.69
C ILE A 79 30.77 19.42 17.40
N GLY A 80 32.09 19.34 17.29
CA GLY A 80 32.79 18.94 16.08
C GLY A 80 32.56 17.48 15.72
N THR A 81 32.28 17.24 14.46
CA THR A 81 32.53 15.96 13.81
C THR A 81 32.95 16.26 12.37
N THR A 82 34.19 15.91 12.06
CA THR A 82 34.84 15.87 10.74
C THR A 82 34.03 16.43 9.56
N GLU A 83 34.33 17.68 9.20
CA GLU A 83 33.72 18.37 8.05
C GLU A 83 34.16 17.72 6.73
N ILE A 84 33.40 16.72 6.29
CA ILE A 84 33.26 16.48 4.85
C ILE A 84 32.50 17.70 4.34
N LYS A 85 33.16 18.57 3.57
CA LYS A 85 32.51 19.68 2.86
C LYS A 85 31.49 19.11 1.88
N VAL A 86 30.28 18.84 2.35
CA VAL A 86 29.15 18.44 1.52
C VAL A 86 28.81 19.65 0.65
N LYS A 87 28.90 19.46 -0.68
CA LYS A 87 28.48 20.47 -1.66
C LYS A 87 27.08 20.96 -1.28
N ARG A 88 26.87 22.29 -1.20
CA ARG A 88 25.60 22.94 -0.87
C ARG A 88 24.53 22.59 -1.91
N GLY A 89 23.89 21.43 -1.74
CA GLY A 89 22.68 21.05 -2.44
C GLY A 89 21.44 21.49 -1.65
N PRO A 90 20.26 21.53 -2.29
CA PRO A 90 19.00 21.68 -1.58
C PRO A 90 18.89 20.63 -0.47
N LYS A 91 18.42 21.04 0.72
CA LYS A 91 18.21 20.12 1.85
C LYS A 91 17.34 18.94 1.39
N PRO A 92 17.69 17.69 1.74
CA PRO A 92 16.87 16.53 1.39
C PRO A 92 15.47 16.73 1.98
N LYS A 93 14.45 16.59 1.13
CA LYS A 93 13.06 16.68 1.56
C LYS A 93 12.69 15.36 2.23
N THR A 94 12.64 15.37 3.56
CA THR A 94 12.16 14.24 4.36
C THR A 94 10.68 14.41 4.66
N MET A 95 9.93 13.31 4.66
CA MET A 95 8.51 13.31 5.04
C MET A 95 8.20 12.05 5.83
N LEU A 96 7.61 12.23 7.01
CA LEU A 96 7.05 11.15 7.80
C LEU A 96 5.73 10.69 7.19
N ASN A 97 5.55 9.38 7.08
CA ASN A 97 4.37 8.76 6.50
C ASN A 97 3.47 8.16 7.58
N PRO A 98 2.41 8.87 8.01
CA PRO A 98 1.49 8.35 9.02
C PRO A 98 0.72 7.12 8.53
N TYR A 99 0.58 6.95 7.21
CA TYR A 99 -0.20 5.88 6.61
C TYR A 99 0.62 4.68 6.14
N ALA A 100 1.91 4.59 6.50
CA ALA A 100 2.79 3.51 6.06
C ALA A 100 2.22 2.10 6.35
N LYS A 101 1.59 1.94 7.53
CA LYS A 101 0.95 0.67 7.94
C LYS A 101 -0.33 0.41 7.16
N HIS A 102 -1.14 1.45 6.94
CA HIS A 102 -2.35 1.38 6.12
C HIS A 102 -2.04 0.95 4.68
N PHE A 103 -0.96 1.48 4.09
CA PHE A 103 -0.48 1.02 2.77
C PHE A 103 -0.14 -0.47 2.75
N LYS A 104 0.46 -1.00 3.82
CA LYS A 104 0.80 -2.43 3.92
C LYS A 104 -0.44 -3.30 3.98
N VAL A 105 -1.40 -2.94 4.84
CA VAL A 105 -2.68 -3.65 4.98
C VAL A 105 -3.48 -3.58 3.68
N ALA A 106 -3.64 -2.38 3.12
CA ALA A 106 -4.38 -2.19 1.87
C ALA A 106 -3.78 -3.00 0.70
N ASN A 107 -2.44 -3.10 0.66
CA ASN A 107 -1.75 -3.91 -0.34
C ASN A 107 -1.87 -5.41 -0.08
N SER A 108 -1.81 -5.88 1.17
CA SER A 108 -2.00 -7.31 1.46
C SER A 108 -3.41 -7.80 1.12
N GLU A 109 -4.40 -6.91 1.23
CA GLU A 109 -5.79 -7.18 0.84
C GLU A 109 -6.08 -6.92 -0.65
N ASN A 110 -5.07 -6.49 -1.43
CA ASN A 110 -5.19 -6.18 -2.86
C ASN A 110 -6.32 -5.19 -3.19
N HIS A 111 -6.43 -4.11 -2.41
CA HIS A 111 -7.41 -3.07 -2.70
C HIS A 111 -7.12 -2.36 -4.02
N PRO A 112 -8.02 -2.40 -5.03
CA PRO A 112 -7.74 -1.87 -6.37
C PRO A 112 -7.58 -0.34 -6.39
N TRP A 113 -8.29 0.36 -5.50
CA TRP A 113 -8.19 1.82 -5.37
C TRP A 113 -6.78 2.28 -4.96
N LEU A 114 -5.96 1.40 -4.35
CA LEU A 114 -4.61 1.72 -3.96
C LEU A 114 -3.73 1.98 -5.20
N ASP A 115 -3.88 1.11 -6.20
CA ASP A 115 -3.13 1.19 -7.44
C ASP A 115 -3.48 2.46 -8.22
N ASP A 116 -4.73 2.92 -8.18
CA ASP A 116 -5.15 4.16 -8.83
C ASP A 116 -4.34 5.38 -8.32
N TYR A 117 -4.09 5.46 -7.00
CA TYR A 117 -3.28 6.55 -6.43
C TYR A 117 -1.80 6.40 -6.76
N VAL A 118 -1.27 5.18 -6.78
CA VAL A 118 0.13 4.92 -7.12
C VAL A 118 0.39 5.23 -8.60
N TYR A 119 -0.41 4.68 -9.51
CA TYR A 119 -0.33 4.97 -10.94
C TYR A 119 -0.60 6.44 -11.24
N GLY A 120 -1.65 7.02 -10.64
CA GLY A 120 -1.97 8.43 -10.76
C GLY A 120 -0.80 9.32 -10.34
N SER A 121 -0.10 8.98 -9.25
CA SER A 121 1.08 9.73 -8.81
C SER A 121 2.26 9.64 -9.78
N CYS A 122 2.47 8.46 -10.41
CA CYS A 122 3.52 8.27 -11.41
C CYS A 122 3.24 9.13 -12.65
N MET A 123 1.98 9.18 -13.10
CA MET A 123 1.58 9.94 -14.29
C MET A 123 1.60 11.45 -14.04
N THR A 124 1.18 11.92 -12.86
CA THR A 124 1.07 13.35 -12.56
C THR A 124 2.37 13.95 -12.04
N ALA A 125 2.99 13.33 -11.04
CA ALA A 125 4.15 13.88 -10.35
C ALA A 125 5.49 13.33 -10.88
N GLY A 126 5.50 12.07 -11.34
CA GLY A 126 6.65 11.44 -11.97
C GLY A 126 6.85 11.88 -13.42
N GLY A 127 5.75 12.15 -14.12
CA GLY A 127 5.74 12.51 -15.52
C GLY A 127 6.14 11.35 -16.44
N VAL A 128 6.02 11.60 -17.74
CA VAL A 128 6.34 10.64 -18.81
C VAL A 128 7.50 11.15 -19.65
N SER A 129 8.33 10.23 -20.14
CA SER A 129 9.39 10.50 -21.11
C SER A 129 9.27 9.52 -22.25
N ASN A 130 9.18 9.99 -23.49
CA ASN A 130 9.03 9.13 -24.68
C ASN A 130 7.86 8.13 -24.57
N GLY A 131 6.74 8.55 -23.98
CA GLY A 131 5.56 7.69 -23.79
C GLY A 131 5.70 6.65 -22.69
N THR A 132 6.85 6.55 -22.01
CA THR A 132 7.04 5.65 -20.87
C THR A 132 7.04 6.41 -19.55
N MET A 133 6.45 5.81 -18.53
CA MET A 133 6.44 6.35 -17.17
C MET A 133 7.86 6.45 -16.62
N SER A 134 8.21 7.61 -16.07
CA SER A 134 9.59 7.86 -15.64
C SER A 134 9.97 7.15 -14.34
N THR A 135 8.98 6.62 -13.63
CA THR A 135 9.08 5.87 -12.38
C THR A 135 8.19 4.65 -12.42
N SER A 136 8.70 3.51 -11.94
CA SER A 136 7.92 2.28 -11.80
C SER A 136 6.91 2.39 -10.64
N PRO A 137 5.62 2.07 -10.86
CA PRO A 137 4.59 2.01 -9.84
C PRO A 137 4.96 1.08 -8.68
N SER A 138 5.59 -0.06 -8.97
CA SER A 138 6.02 -1.02 -7.95
C SER A 138 7.07 -0.42 -6.99
N HIS A 139 7.97 0.43 -7.49
CA HIS A 139 8.93 1.14 -6.63
C HIS A 139 8.23 2.22 -5.79
N VAL A 140 7.25 2.91 -6.36
CA VAL A 140 6.48 3.95 -5.64
C VAL A 140 5.63 3.32 -4.54
N LEU A 141 4.96 2.20 -4.81
CA LEU A 141 4.19 1.45 -3.83
C LEU A 141 5.06 1.00 -2.65
N LYS A 142 6.23 0.40 -2.91
CA LYS A 142 7.20 0.04 -1.87
C LYS A 142 7.63 1.26 -1.05
N ALA A 143 7.85 2.40 -1.70
CA ALA A 143 8.21 3.64 -1.00
C ALA A 143 7.07 4.18 -0.11
N CYS A 144 5.81 3.99 -0.51
CA CYS A 144 4.64 4.37 0.30
C CYS A 144 4.43 3.47 1.53
N MET A 145 5.07 2.31 1.58
CA MET A 145 5.03 1.42 2.75
C MET A 145 6.14 1.71 3.77
N LEU A 146 7.05 2.64 3.46
CA LEU A 146 8.11 3.06 4.36
C LEU A 146 7.56 4.07 5.38
N PRO A 147 8.02 4.02 6.64
CA PRO A 147 7.60 4.95 7.68
C PRO A 147 8.12 6.38 7.42
N GLU A 148 9.26 6.51 6.75
CA GLU A 148 9.86 7.79 6.40
C GLU A 148 10.31 7.77 4.94
N VAL A 149 9.79 8.73 4.16
CA VAL A 149 10.07 8.90 2.74
C VAL A 149 11.26 9.84 2.59
N THR A 150 12.46 9.26 2.48
CA THR A 150 13.71 9.97 2.18
C THR A 150 14.42 9.32 1.01
N THR A 151 15.27 10.08 0.32
CA THR A 151 16.05 9.52 -0.81
C THR A 151 17.03 8.45 -0.35
N GLU A 152 17.55 8.57 0.87
CA GLU A 152 18.48 7.63 1.47
C GLU A 152 17.76 6.32 1.83
N ASN A 153 16.60 6.41 2.49
CA ASN A 153 15.78 5.25 2.82
C ASN A 153 15.32 4.50 1.57
N ILE A 154 14.93 5.22 0.52
CA ILE A 154 14.51 4.61 -0.75
C ILE A 154 15.67 3.85 -1.40
N LYS A 155 16.88 4.42 -1.45
CA LYS A 155 18.04 3.74 -2.01
C LYS A 155 18.45 2.51 -1.20
N ALA A 156 18.31 2.57 0.11
CA ALA A 156 18.66 1.47 1.00
C ALA A 156 17.64 0.33 0.96
N SER A 157 16.35 0.65 0.80
CA SER A 157 15.26 -0.33 0.88
C SER A 157 14.83 -0.91 -0.48
N ILE A 158 14.97 -0.14 -1.56
CA ILE A 158 14.48 -0.53 -2.89
C ILE A 158 15.68 -0.73 -3.82
N LEU A 159 15.93 -2.00 -4.13
CA LEU A 159 16.94 -2.42 -5.09
C LEU A 159 16.30 -2.62 -6.48
N LEU A 160 17.08 -2.32 -7.51
CA LEU A 160 16.77 -2.63 -8.90
C LEU A 160 16.96 -4.14 -9.17
N GLU A 161 16.60 -4.60 -10.37
CA GLU A 161 16.68 -6.01 -10.78
C GLU A 161 18.07 -6.62 -10.62
N ASN A 162 19.12 -5.81 -10.76
CA ASN A 162 20.53 -6.21 -10.59
C ASN A 162 21.05 -6.07 -9.15
N LEU A 163 20.16 -5.94 -8.15
CA LEU A 163 20.49 -5.70 -6.75
C LEU A 163 21.29 -4.41 -6.50
N THR A 164 21.27 -3.46 -7.43
CA THR A 164 21.93 -2.17 -7.26
C THR A 164 20.96 -1.11 -6.72
N PRO A 165 21.44 -0.16 -5.90
CA PRO A 165 20.63 0.97 -5.47
C PRO A 165 20.35 1.90 -6.65
N MET A 166 19.18 2.53 -6.65
CA MET A 166 18.81 3.46 -7.71
C MET A 166 19.63 4.76 -7.69
N SER A 167 19.70 5.42 -8.85
CA SER A 167 20.36 6.74 -8.97
C SER A 167 19.67 7.82 -8.12
N ASP A 168 20.40 8.88 -7.74
CA ASP A 168 19.83 10.02 -6.98
C ASP A 168 18.62 10.65 -7.67
N ARG A 169 18.70 10.80 -8.99
CA ARG A 169 17.62 11.39 -9.79
C ARG A 169 16.36 10.53 -9.72
N GLN A 170 16.52 9.22 -9.84
CA GLN A 170 15.42 8.26 -9.76
C GLN A 170 14.83 8.21 -8.36
N ALA A 171 15.67 8.14 -7.31
CA ALA A 171 15.23 8.17 -5.91
C ALA A 171 14.40 9.42 -5.60
N ARG A 172 14.85 10.60 -6.05
CA ARG A 172 14.10 11.86 -5.87
C ARG A 172 12.73 11.84 -6.54
N ARG A 173 12.62 11.24 -7.73
CA ARG A 173 11.33 11.10 -8.44
C ARG A 173 10.42 10.11 -7.73
N VAL A 174 10.92 8.97 -7.27
CA VAL A 174 10.15 8.01 -6.48
C VAL A 174 9.67 8.67 -5.18
N CYS A 175 10.54 9.39 -4.46
CA CYS A 175 10.15 10.20 -3.29
C CYS A 175 9.04 11.20 -3.62
N GLN A 176 9.08 11.84 -4.79
CA GLN A 176 8.05 12.79 -5.20
C GLN A 176 6.72 12.06 -5.45
N CYS A 177 6.72 10.99 -6.24
CA CYS A 177 5.52 10.21 -6.52
C CYS A 177 4.91 9.64 -5.23
N ALA A 178 5.74 9.06 -4.35
CA ALA A 178 5.28 8.52 -3.07
C ALA A 178 4.57 9.57 -2.21
N ARG A 179 5.08 10.80 -2.17
CA ARG A 179 4.42 11.91 -1.45
C ARG A 179 3.04 12.23 -2.03
N TYR A 180 2.92 12.25 -3.35
CA TYR A 180 1.62 12.45 -4.00
C TYR A 180 0.64 11.30 -3.76
N ALA A 181 1.11 10.05 -3.81
CA ALA A 181 0.29 8.87 -3.52
C ALA A 181 -0.19 8.86 -2.05
N ILE A 182 0.68 9.20 -1.11
CA ILE A 182 0.33 9.32 0.32
C ILE A 182 -0.73 10.40 0.52
N SER A 183 -0.58 11.57 -0.10
CA SER A 183 -1.63 12.61 -0.07
C SER A 183 -2.94 12.12 -0.70
N GLY A 184 -2.87 11.41 -1.83
CA GLY A 184 -4.04 10.82 -2.50
C GLY A 184 -4.80 9.87 -1.59
N MET A 185 -4.10 8.97 -0.91
CA MET A 185 -4.71 8.04 0.04
C MET A 185 -5.30 8.79 1.25
N SER A 186 -4.61 9.81 1.78
CA SER A 186 -5.15 10.66 2.85
C SER A 186 -6.52 11.23 2.47
N PHE A 187 -6.62 11.86 1.28
CA PHE A 187 -7.87 12.41 0.78
C PHE A 187 -8.96 11.36 0.53
N PHE A 188 -8.57 10.17 0.08
CA PHE A 188 -9.50 9.06 -0.13
C PHE A 188 -10.10 8.58 1.19
N LEU A 189 -9.27 8.36 2.20
CA LEU A 189 -9.69 7.88 3.51
C LEU A 189 -10.53 8.93 4.27
N GLU A 190 -10.25 10.22 4.07
CA GLU A 190 -11.09 11.31 4.59
C GLU A 190 -12.50 11.29 4.00
N ARG A 191 -12.64 10.92 2.72
CA ARG A 191 -13.94 10.81 2.04
C ARG A 191 -14.67 9.50 2.32
N ASN A 192 -13.95 8.46 2.73
CA ASN A 192 -14.47 7.11 2.93
C ASN A 192 -14.17 6.63 4.36
N PRO A 193 -14.87 7.17 5.38
CA PRO A 193 -14.59 6.87 6.79
C PRO A 193 -14.81 5.39 7.14
N SER A 194 -15.69 4.67 6.43
CA SER A 194 -15.89 3.23 6.61
C SER A 194 -14.64 2.42 6.27
N ILE A 195 -14.03 2.70 5.11
CA ILE A 195 -12.78 2.05 4.67
C ILE A 195 -11.64 2.41 5.61
N LYS A 196 -11.57 3.69 6.02
CA LYS A 196 -10.58 4.14 7.00
C LYS A 196 -10.69 3.36 8.31
N GLY A 197 -11.89 3.22 8.87
CA GLY A 197 -12.12 2.46 10.09
C GLY A 197 -11.76 0.98 9.97
N LEU A 198 -12.03 0.36 8.82
CA LEU A 198 -11.62 -1.02 8.53
C LEU A 198 -10.09 -1.15 8.54
N LEU A 199 -9.38 -0.28 7.81
CA LEU A 199 -7.92 -0.31 7.78
C LEU A 199 -7.31 -0.02 9.16
N GLU A 200 -7.88 0.91 9.93
CA GLU A 200 -7.44 1.21 11.30
C GLU A 200 -7.63 0.00 12.22
N PHE A 201 -8.76 -0.71 12.10
CA PHE A 201 -9.00 -1.96 12.82
C PHE A 201 -7.95 -3.02 12.47
N GLU A 202 -7.69 -3.25 11.19
CA GLU A 202 -6.71 -4.25 10.74
C GLU A 202 -5.28 -3.89 11.16
N VAL A 203 -4.90 -2.61 11.10
CA VAL A 203 -3.61 -2.14 11.62
C VAL A 203 -3.52 -2.39 13.12
N SER A 204 -4.56 -2.05 13.89
CA SER A 204 -4.62 -2.30 15.33
C SER A 204 -4.55 -3.80 15.65
N PHE A 205 -5.24 -4.63 14.86
CA PHE A 205 -5.22 -6.08 14.99
C PHE A 205 -3.81 -6.62 14.75
N ALA A 206 -3.16 -6.21 13.66
CA ALA A 206 -1.79 -6.63 13.35
C ALA A 206 -0.77 -6.19 14.42
N GLU A 207 -0.96 -5.03 15.05
CA GLU A 207 -0.09 -4.55 16.13
C GLU A 207 -0.30 -5.27 17.45
N SER A 208 -1.49 -5.83 17.68
CA SER A 208 -1.81 -6.54 18.92
C SER A 208 -1.07 -7.87 19.08
N TYR A 209 -0.55 -8.44 17.98
CA TYR A 209 0.29 -9.62 18.01
C TYR A 209 1.76 -9.23 17.96
N PRO A 210 2.58 -9.62 18.97
CA PRO A 210 4.01 -9.42 18.88
C PRO A 210 4.55 -10.22 17.70
N SER A 211 5.07 -9.52 16.69
CA SER A 211 5.79 -10.18 15.60
C SER A 211 6.94 -10.98 16.21
N LEU A 212 6.95 -12.30 16.01
CA LEU A 212 8.05 -13.16 16.45
C LEU A 212 9.38 -12.55 15.99
N PRO A 213 10.42 -12.51 16.85
CA PRO A 213 11.72 -12.02 16.44
C PRO A 213 12.18 -12.83 15.23
N ARG A 214 12.48 -12.13 14.13
CA ARG A 214 13.08 -12.76 12.94
C ARG A 214 14.46 -13.29 13.37
N LEU A 215 14.58 -14.62 13.43
CA LEU A 215 15.85 -15.34 13.60
C LEU A 215 16.75 -15.13 12.39
#